data_AF-A0A317N8E2-F1
#
_entry.id   AF-A0A317N8E2-F1
#
_cell.length_a   1.000
_cell.length_b   1.000
_cell.length_c   1.000
_cell.angle_alpha   90.00
_cell.angle_beta   90.00
_cell.angle_gamma   90.00
#
_symmetry.space_group_name_H-M   'P 1'
#
loop_
_entity.id
_entity.type
_entity.pdbx_description
1 polymer ?
#
loop_
_entity_poly.entity_id
_entity_poly.type
_entity_poly.pdbx_seq_one_letter_code
_entity_poly.pdbx_strand_id
1 'polypeptide(L)'
;MPADVWAVLFAAAANGGAYNGGEHGAYGRLAAWRTLGALCDASEFDSIERIERRAGDCAWFSFSADTDWFERVAWDLGIVTLTPEPALVVLAATDTD
;
A
#
# COMPACT_ATOMS: atom_id res chain seq x y z
N MET A 1 6.30 -8.18 5.96
CA MET A 1 6.21 -9.13 4.83
C MET A 1 5.15 -8.63 3.85
N PRO A 2 5.13 -9.04 2.57
CA PRO A 2 4.16 -8.55 1.57
C PRO A 2 2.69 -8.67 2.02
N ALA A 3 2.37 -9.72 2.78
CA ALA A 3 1.04 -9.92 3.35
C ALA A 3 0.62 -8.81 4.34
N ASP A 4 1.55 -8.29 5.14
CA ASP A 4 1.26 -7.20 6.09
C ASP A 4 0.98 -5.91 5.33
N VAL A 5 1.75 -5.64 4.28
CA VAL A 5 1.56 -4.48 3.41
C VAL A 5 0.21 -4.58 2.70
N TRP A 6 -0.13 -5.76 2.15
CA TRP A 6 -1.44 -5.98 1.54
C TRP A 6 -2.58 -5.78 2.55
N ALA A 7 -2.44 -6.27 3.78
CA ALA A 7 -3.46 -6.10 4.82
C ALA A 7 -3.68 -4.62 5.16
N VAL A 8 -2.62 -3.82 5.26
CA VAL A 8 -2.69 -2.36 5.49
C VAL A 8 -3.36 -1.66 4.31
N LEU A 9 -2.93 -1.95 3.08
CA LEU A 9 -3.53 -1.37 1.87
C LEU A 9 -5.01 -1.72 1.74
N PHE A 10 -5.38 -2.97 2.03
CA PHE A 10 -6.76 -3.42 2.02
C PHE A 10 -7.58 -2.75 3.12
N ALA A 11 -7.05 -2.65 4.34
CA ALA A 11 -7.73 -1.96 5.43
C ALA A 11 -8.02 -0.50 5.08
N ALA A 12 -7.04 0.22 4.53
CA ALA A 12 -7.23 1.59 4.09
C ALA A 12 -8.26 1.69 2.95
N ALA A 13 -8.10 0.90 1.89
CA ALA A 13 -8.98 0.95 0.72
C ALA A 13 -10.43 0.51 1.03
N ALA A 14 -10.62 -0.47 1.91
CA ALA A 14 -11.95 -0.99 2.23
C ALA A 14 -12.73 -0.10 3.21
N ASN A 15 -12.04 0.51 4.17
CA ASN A 15 -12.69 1.28 5.24
C ASN A 15 -12.76 2.78 4.93
N GLY A 16 -11.82 3.33 4.18
CA GLY A 16 -11.70 4.79 3.97
C GLY A 16 -10.85 5.42 5.07
N GLY A 17 -10.94 6.74 5.20
CA GLY A 17 -10.34 7.55 6.26
C GLY A 17 -11.25 7.71 7.49
N ALA A 18 -10.98 8.70 8.33
CA ALA A 18 -11.68 8.91 9.60
C ALA A 18 -13.17 9.24 9.42
N TYR A 19 -13.49 10.04 8.39
CA TYR A 19 -14.83 10.60 8.18
C TYR A 19 -15.43 10.26 6.83
N ASN A 20 -14.76 9.41 6.04
CA ASN A 20 -15.22 8.98 4.73
C ASN A 20 -15.29 7.45 4.64
N GLY A 21 -16.09 6.95 3.70
CA GLY A 21 -16.19 5.52 3.43
C GLY A 21 -15.20 5.10 2.34
N GLY A 22 -14.63 3.92 2.47
CA GLY A 22 -13.79 3.30 1.44
C GLY A 22 -14.58 2.57 0.35
N GLU A 23 -13.84 1.84 -0.48
CA GLU A 23 -14.32 1.06 -1.62
C GLU A 23 -14.92 -0.31 -1.21
N HIS A 24 -15.02 -0.58 0.08
CA HIS A 24 -15.55 -1.81 0.66
C HIS A 24 -14.85 -3.09 0.16
N GLY A 25 -15.43 -4.26 0.41
CA GLY A 25 -14.71 -5.53 0.29
C GLY A 25 -14.26 -5.92 -1.13
N ALA A 26 -15.07 -5.67 -2.16
CA ALA A 26 -14.72 -6.08 -3.53
C ALA A 26 -13.74 -5.11 -4.19
N TYR A 27 -14.09 -3.83 -4.23
CA TYR A 27 -13.26 -2.82 -4.86
C TYR A 27 -12.06 -2.42 -3.99
N GLY A 28 -12.16 -2.48 -2.66
CA GLY A 28 -11.00 -2.34 -1.77
C GLY A 28 -9.94 -3.42 -1.99
N ARG A 29 -10.33 -4.68 -2.25
CA ARG A 29 -9.37 -5.74 -2.63
C ARG A 29 -8.70 -5.45 -3.97
N LEU A 30 -9.46 -4.99 -4.96
CA LEU A 30 -8.92 -4.63 -6.27
C LEU A 30 -7.92 -3.47 -6.15
N ALA A 31 -8.28 -2.41 -5.40
CA ALA A 31 -7.41 -1.27 -5.13
C ALA A 31 -6.12 -1.71 -4.43
N ALA A 32 -6.22 -2.53 -3.37
CA ALA A 32 -5.05 -3.04 -2.66
C ALA A 32 -4.09 -3.83 -3.55
N TRP A 33 -4.60 -4.70 -4.42
CA TRP A 33 -3.77 -5.46 -5.37
C TRP A 33 -3.10 -4.57 -6.41
N ARG A 34 -3.82 -3.58 -6.95
CA ARG A 34 -3.24 -2.61 -7.90
C ARG A 34 -2.13 -1.79 -7.26
N THR A 35 -2.35 -1.30 -6.04
CA THR A 35 -1.34 -0.55 -5.30
C THR A 35 -0.14 -1.40 -4.94
N LEU A 36 -0.33 -2.63 -4.45
CA LEU A 36 0.77 -3.55 -4.17
C LEU A 36 1.58 -3.86 -5.45
N GLY A 37 0.90 -4.09 -6.57
CA GLY A 37 1.54 -4.29 -7.88
C GLY A 37 2.38 -3.10 -8.31
N ALA A 38 1.83 -1.89 -8.25
CA ALA A 38 2.55 -0.66 -8.58
C ALA A 38 3.80 -0.45 -7.70
N LEU A 39 3.70 -0.76 -6.41
CA LEU A 39 4.83 -0.67 -5.47
C LEU A 39 5.98 -1.63 -5.80
N CYS A 40 5.71 -2.73 -6.52
CA CYS A 40 6.71 -3.72 -6.90
C CYS A 40 7.10 -3.66 -8.38
N ASP A 41 6.73 -2.56 -9.06
CA ASP A 41 6.93 -2.39 -10.49
C ASP A 41 6.29 -3.52 -11.33
N ALA A 42 5.09 -3.94 -10.94
CA ALA A 42 4.23 -4.84 -11.70
C ALA A 42 3.13 -4.06 -12.44
N SER A 43 2.69 -4.59 -13.58
CA SER A 43 1.59 -4.01 -14.35
C SER A 43 0.25 -4.22 -13.65
N GLU A 44 -0.68 -3.27 -13.75
CA GLU A 44 -2.06 -3.45 -13.25
C GLU A 44 -2.84 -4.55 -13.99
N PHE A 45 -2.33 -4.97 -15.16
CA PHE A 45 -2.86 -6.08 -15.95
C PHE A 45 -2.18 -7.41 -15.63
N ASP A 46 -1.17 -7.43 -14.76
CA ASP A 46 -0.55 -8.68 -14.31
C ASP A 46 -1.51 -9.47 -13.41
N SER A 47 -1.36 -10.80 -13.42
CA SER A 47 -2.15 -11.66 -12.56
C SER A 47 -1.77 -11.49 -11.08
N ILE A 48 -2.67 -11.84 -10.17
CA ILE A 48 -2.42 -11.77 -8.72
C ILE A 48 -1.19 -12.59 -8.35
N GLU A 49 -1.02 -13.79 -8.92
CA GLU A 49 0.12 -14.67 -8.64
C GLU A 49 1.44 -14.05 -9.11
N ARG A 50 1.42 -13.28 -10.20
CA ARG A 50 2.60 -12.55 -10.67
C ARG A 50 2.93 -11.39 -9.75
N ILE A 51 1.93 -10.62 -9.31
CA ILE A 51 2.10 -9.54 -8.34
C ILE A 51 2.64 -10.09 -7.03
N GLU A 52 2.08 -11.19 -6.53
CA GLU A 52 2.51 -11.83 -5.28
C GLU A 52 3.96 -12.30 -5.35
N ARG A 53 4.35 -13.00 -6.44
CA ARG A 53 5.74 -13.40 -6.65
C ARG A 53 6.67 -12.19 -6.66
N ARG A 54 6.31 -11.16 -7.42
CA ARG A 54 7.11 -9.94 -7.55
C ARG A 54 7.25 -9.19 -6.22
N ALA A 55 6.18 -9.14 -5.44
CA ALA A 55 6.20 -8.57 -4.09
C ALA A 55 7.10 -9.38 -3.14
N GLY A 56 7.18 -10.70 -3.32
CA GLY A 56 8.10 -11.59 -2.60
C GLY A 56 9.57 -11.35 -2.93
N ASP A 57 9.87 -10.84 -4.11
CA ASP A 57 11.24 -10.49 -4.53
C ASP A 57 11.69 -9.10 -4.01
N CYS A 58 10.77 -8.30 -3.49
CA CYS A 58 11.04 -6.94 -3.01
C CYS A 58 11.39 -6.90 -1.51
N ALA A 59 12.16 -5.89 -1.11
CA ALA A 59 12.33 -5.54 0.30
C ALA A 59 11.32 -4.46 0.70
N TRP A 60 10.71 -4.62 1.88
CA TRP A 60 9.62 -3.79 2.36
C TRP A 60 9.97 -3.14 3.68
N PHE A 61 9.66 -1.86 3.78
CA PHE A 61 9.83 -1.08 5.00
C PHE A 61 8.58 -0.26 5.26
N SER A 62 8.26 -0.06 6.53
CA SER A 62 7.32 0.96 6.95
C SER A 62 8.08 2.12 7.59
N PHE A 63 7.52 3.31 7.50
CA PHE A 63 8.04 4.48 8.19
C PHE A 63 6.91 5.28 8.81
N SER A 64 7.29 6.11 9.78
CA SER A 64 6.48 7.22 10.26
C SER A 64 7.32 8.48 10.14
N ALA A 65 6.65 9.62 10.09
CA ALA A 65 7.29 10.92 10.12
C ALA A 65 6.79 11.69 11.35
N ASP A 66 7.69 12.41 12.02
CA ASP A 66 7.34 13.34 13.09
C ASP A 66 7.16 14.72 12.45
N THR A 67 6.01 14.89 11.78
CA THR A 67 5.64 16.12 11.07
C THR A 67 4.18 16.45 11.34
N ASP A 68 3.82 17.72 11.20
CA ASP A 68 2.43 18.20 11.35
C ASP A 68 1.45 17.60 10.31
N TRP A 69 1.96 16.88 9.31
CA TRP A 69 1.15 16.24 8.26
C TRP A 69 0.93 14.74 8.52
N PHE A 70 1.80 14.09 9.31
CA PHE A 70 1.76 12.65 9.53
C PHE A 70 1.48 12.38 11.01
N GLU A 71 0.19 12.32 11.36
CA GLU A 71 -0.32 12.30 12.73
C GLU A 71 -0.07 10.97 13.47
N ARG A 72 0.48 9.98 12.76
CA ARG A 72 0.73 8.59 13.19
C ARG A 72 -0.53 7.88 13.68
N VAL A 73 -1.66 8.14 13.03
CA VAL A 73 -2.95 7.51 13.29
C VAL A 73 -3.27 6.40 12.28
N ALA A 74 -4.39 5.70 12.47
CA ALA A 74 -4.76 4.52 11.67
C ALA A 74 -4.85 4.77 10.14
N TRP A 75 -4.92 6.04 9.72
CA TRP A 75 -5.05 6.47 8.34
C TRP A 75 -3.74 6.92 7.70
N ASP A 76 -2.64 6.82 8.45
CA ASP A 76 -1.31 7.18 7.97
C ASP A 76 -0.59 5.96 7.40
N LEU A 77 -0.25 6.06 6.13
CA LEU A 77 0.46 5.03 5.38
C LEU A 77 1.84 5.54 5.03
N GLY A 78 2.87 4.92 5.61
CA GLY A 78 4.26 5.10 5.21
C GLY A 78 4.84 3.75 4.79
N ILE A 79 4.89 3.48 3.48
CA ILE A 79 5.41 2.24 2.91
C ILE A 79 6.54 2.57 1.93
N VAL A 80 7.63 1.81 2.02
CA VAL A 80 8.76 1.87 1.10
C VAL A 80 9.05 0.49 0.56
N THR A 81 9.24 0.42 -0.76
CA THR A 81 9.62 -0.79 -1.48
C THR A 81 10.93 -0.58 -2.19
N LEU A 82 11.85 -1.53 -2.03
CA LEU A 82 13.06 -1.64 -2.84
C LEU A 82 12.88 -2.84 -3.77
N THR A 83 12.80 -2.58 -5.07
CA THR A 83 12.64 -3.62 -6.10
C THR A 83 13.98 -4.29 -6.44
N PRO A 84 13.95 -5.51 -7.04
CA PRO A 84 15.17 -6.20 -7.48
C PRO A 84 16.00 -5.41 -8.51
N GLU A 85 15.32 -4.73 -9.42
CA GLU A 85 15.88 -3.68 -10.27
C GLU A 85 15.97 -2.44 -9.39
N PRO A 86 17.10 -1.73 -9.33
CA PRO A 86 17.39 -0.78 -8.26
C PRO A 86 16.52 0.49 -8.32
N ALA A 87 15.27 0.37 -7.88
CA ALA A 87 14.31 1.44 -7.74
C ALA A 87 13.74 1.45 -6.33
N LEU A 88 13.58 2.65 -5.79
CA LEU A 88 12.95 2.92 -4.50
C LEU A 88 11.57 3.52 -4.78
N VAL A 89 10.53 2.83 -4.34
CA VAL A 89 9.15 3.30 -4.46
C VAL A 89 8.62 3.64 -3.07
N VAL A 90 7.95 4.79 -2.95
CA VAL A 90 7.44 5.29 -1.67
C VAL A 90 5.95 5.59 -1.81
N LEU A 91 5.15 5.06 -0.89
CA LEU A 91 3.77 5.46 -0.64
C LEU A 91 3.72 6.18 0.70
N ALA A 92 3.36 7.46 0.64
CA ALA A 92 3.07 8.30 1.80
C ALA A 92 1.65 8.84 1.64
N ALA A 93 0.75 8.51 2.57
CA ALA A 93 -0.62 9.02 2.59
C ALA A 93 -1.07 9.27 4.03
N THR A 94 -1.89 10.29 4.21
CA THR A 94 -2.62 10.64 5.43
C THR A 94 -4.03 11.02 5.00
N ASP A 95 -5.00 10.77 5.86
CA ASP A 95 -6.31 11.41 5.75
C ASP A 95 -6.20 12.81 6.36
N THR A 96 -6.71 13.83 5.67
CA THR A 96 -6.73 15.23 6.14
C THR A 96 -8.13 15.79 5.97
N ASP A 97 -8.58 16.56 6.95
CA ASP A 97 -9.86 17.30 6.91
C ASP A 97 -9.85 18.51 5.96
#